data_AF-S0KXT0-F1
#
_entry.id   AF-S0KXT0-F1
#
_cell.length_a   1.000
_cell.length_b   1.000
_cell.length_c   1.000
_cell.angle_alpha   90.00
_cell.angle_beta   90.00
_cell.angle_gamma   90.00
#
_symmetry.space_group_name_H-M   'P 1'
#
loop_
_entity.id
_entity.type
_entity.pdbx_description
1 polymer ?
#
loop_
_entity_poly.entity_id
_entity_poly.type
_entity_poly.pdbx_seq_one_letter_code
_entity_poly.pdbx_strand_id
1 'polypeptide(L)'
;MKNSIAGLSMSFSHMNFRNIDLISFGSYVSLLDYDIVIINLGGIPLEYASEKNYAGKRLLTNNDSFTFEADFKRRKKEIKDLLALGKTIYVTLPLEASFYIYTGENTYSGTGRNRQTTNLVTEHKILDILPIKLNVTPGLGSKIAYSTDYSYKSLFEIKGMEYYYNAYFSSEDNGIPIAYIANTEKYISKAFPINDGHLIIFPSIFDEGDYSSEKEYRKVINSFLHTIDDLEEEIRISLDEYSLPEWADKYSILTEKNEKKKIEELNKEIEKLENEKEKTENKLSSLQKYKLAFTASGKELETIIYEIFSELGFKSMPIEYNRADGIFEYNGLKIVTEIKGVNGSSAEKHSAQLEKWVSEFVEKEGTVPKAILIVNGFRRKDLTSRKEPVFPNQMIDYSTKREHCLISTVQLLGIFIDVKNNPSKKEAIITKLLNTVGVYSGYMDFKSFLQV
;
A
#
# COMPACT_ATOMS: atom_id res chain seq x y z
N MET A 1 28.09 -21.49 -12.20
CA MET A 1 27.04 -20.53 -11.87
C MET A 1 27.09 -19.46 -12.93
N LYS A 2 26.19 -19.56 -13.89
CA LYS A 2 25.92 -18.53 -14.89
C LYS A 2 24.88 -17.54 -14.35
N ASN A 3 23.97 -18.06 -13.54
CA ASN A 3 22.83 -17.37 -12.96
C ASN A 3 23.08 -17.05 -11.47
N SER A 4 22.59 -15.90 -11.01
CA SER A 4 22.55 -15.57 -9.58
C SER A 4 21.39 -16.29 -8.88
N ILE A 5 21.65 -16.89 -7.72
CA ILE A 5 20.66 -17.71 -6.99
C ILE A 5 20.41 -17.16 -5.59
N ALA A 6 19.14 -17.00 -5.23
CA ALA A 6 18.71 -16.68 -3.88
C ALA A 6 17.89 -17.82 -3.26
N GLY A 7 18.10 -18.07 -1.97
CA GLY A 7 17.27 -18.94 -1.15
C GLY A 7 16.49 -18.14 -0.11
N LEU A 8 15.18 -18.02 -0.30
CA LEU A 8 14.27 -17.30 0.59
C LEU A 8 13.70 -18.22 1.67
N SER A 9 13.88 -17.83 2.93
CA SER A 9 13.39 -18.56 4.12
C SER A 9 13.86 -20.01 4.23
N MET A 10 15.08 -20.25 3.78
CA MET A 10 15.69 -21.58 3.80
C MET A 10 17.09 -21.56 4.41
N SER A 11 17.54 -22.74 4.83
CA SER A 11 18.86 -22.98 5.41
C SER A 11 19.36 -24.37 5.03
N PHE A 12 20.68 -24.56 5.04
CA PHE A 12 21.33 -25.84 4.78
C PHE A 12 22.14 -26.26 6.03
N SER A 13 21.48 -26.68 7.12
CA SER A 13 22.12 -27.06 8.40
C SER A 13 23.27 -26.14 8.86
N HIS A 14 23.07 -24.82 8.85
CA HIS A 14 24.09 -23.80 9.19
C HIS A 14 25.27 -23.66 8.22
N MET A 15 25.31 -24.42 7.13
CA MET A 15 26.37 -24.34 6.13
C MET A 15 26.19 -23.17 5.18
N ASN A 16 27.31 -22.51 4.88
CA ASN A 16 27.38 -21.49 3.84
C ASN A 16 27.81 -22.10 2.51
N PHE A 17 27.15 -21.66 1.44
CA PHE A 17 27.44 -22.01 0.06
C PHE A 17 27.72 -20.73 -0.72
N ARG A 18 28.78 -20.70 -1.54
CA ARG A 18 29.16 -19.49 -2.29
C ARG A 18 28.24 -19.17 -3.48
N ASN A 19 27.44 -20.14 -3.89
CA ASN A 19 26.66 -20.10 -5.12
C ASN A 19 25.19 -19.75 -4.88
N ILE A 20 24.82 -19.42 -3.65
CA ILE A 20 23.46 -19.05 -3.27
C ILE A 20 23.49 -18.06 -2.10
N ASP A 21 22.71 -16.99 -2.22
CA ASP A 21 22.50 -16.05 -1.12
C ASP A 21 21.27 -16.47 -0.32
N LEU A 22 21.44 -16.76 0.97
CA LEU A 22 20.33 -17.10 1.86
C LEU A 22 19.74 -15.82 2.45
N ILE A 23 18.45 -15.60 2.18
CA ILE A 23 17.75 -14.35 2.48
C ILE A 23 16.53 -14.64 3.36
N SER A 24 16.39 -13.88 4.44
CA SER A 24 15.17 -13.89 5.25
C SER A 24 14.01 -13.22 4.50
N PHE A 25 12.78 -13.72 4.67
CA PHE A 25 11.57 -13.17 4.07
C PHE A 25 11.39 -11.67 4.35
N GLY A 26 11.63 -11.27 5.60
CA GLY A 26 11.50 -9.87 6.04
C GLY A 26 12.67 -8.96 5.63
N SER A 27 13.69 -9.49 4.96
CA SER A 27 14.83 -8.69 4.50
C SER A 27 14.42 -7.68 3.42
N TYR A 28 15.16 -6.57 3.34
CA TYR A 28 15.04 -5.57 2.29
C TYR A 28 15.88 -5.88 1.05
N VAL A 29 16.64 -6.98 1.05
CA VAL A 29 17.33 -7.45 -0.16
C VAL A 29 16.28 -7.72 -1.25
N SER A 30 16.46 -7.12 -2.41
CA SER A 30 15.56 -7.27 -3.56
C SER A 30 15.74 -8.64 -4.19
N LEU A 31 14.65 -9.37 -4.40
CA LEU A 31 14.73 -10.62 -5.16
C LEU A 31 14.99 -10.38 -6.66
N LEU A 32 14.77 -9.16 -7.16
CA LEU A 32 14.94 -8.81 -8.57
C LEU A 32 16.39 -8.82 -9.06
N ASP A 33 17.35 -8.87 -8.13
CA ASP A 33 18.78 -8.99 -8.45
C ASP A 33 19.18 -10.45 -8.80
N TYR A 34 18.23 -11.38 -8.69
CA TYR A 34 18.46 -12.81 -8.85
C TYR A 34 17.79 -13.38 -10.11
N ASP A 35 18.49 -14.31 -10.76
CA ASP A 35 17.98 -15.06 -11.90
C ASP A 35 17.10 -16.23 -11.47
N ILE A 36 17.47 -16.87 -10.36
CA ILE A 36 16.79 -18.03 -9.77
C ILE A 36 16.48 -17.76 -8.30
N VAL A 37 15.25 -17.98 -7.88
CA VAL A 37 14.83 -17.87 -6.47
C VAL A 37 14.23 -19.18 -5.98
N ILE A 38 14.73 -19.70 -4.86
CA ILE A 38 14.17 -20.87 -4.18
C ILE A 38 13.43 -20.38 -2.93
N ILE A 39 12.15 -20.70 -2.81
CA ILE A 39 11.30 -20.24 -1.71
C ILE A 39 10.85 -21.43 -0.88
N ASN A 40 11.19 -21.41 0.41
CA ASN A 40 10.64 -22.35 1.37
C ASN A 40 9.44 -21.75 2.10
N LEU A 41 8.23 -22.07 1.63
CA LEU A 41 7.00 -21.51 2.21
C LEU A 41 6.79 -21.93 3.67
N GLY A 42 7.29 -23.11 4.08
CA GLY A 42 7.20 -23.57 5.46
C GLY A 42 8.10 -22.80 6.42
N GLY A 43 9.21 -22.25 5.90
CA GLY A 43 10.15 -21.45 6.68
C GLY A 43 9.65 -20.04 6.98
N ILE A 44 8.85 -19.45 6.07
CA ILE A 44 8.44 -18.03 6.18
C ILE A 44 7.78 -17.72 7.53
N PRO A 45 6.75 -18.44 8.01
CA PRO A 45 6.10 -18.10 9.27
C PRO A 45 6.99 -18.32 10.50
N LEU A 46 8.08 -19.09 10.36
CA LEU A 46 9.01 -19.39 11.45
C LEU A 46 10.02 -18.25 11.69
N GLU A 47 10.20 -17.36 10.72
CA GLU A 47 11.05 -16.17 10.87
C GLU A 47 10.43 -15.08 11.77
N TYR A 48 9.12 -15.15 11.97
CA TYR A 48 8.35 -14.19 12.76
C TYR A 48 8.09 -14.74 14.16
N ALA A 49 8.17 -13.86 15.17
CA ALA A 49 7.86 -14.20 16.55
C ALA A 49 6.39 -14.61 16.68
N SER A 50 6.17 -15.66 17.47
CA SER A 50 4.84 -16.23 17.71
C SER A 50 4.48 -16.24 19.18
N GLU A 51 3.18 -16.19 19.44
CA GLU A 51 2.60 -16.43 20.76
C GLU A 51 2.14 -17.90 20.87
N LYS A 52 1.38 -18.21 21.94
CA LYS A 52 0.73 -19.51 22.07
C LYS A 52 -0.20 -19.75 20.88
N ASN A 53 -0.17 -20.98 20.36
CA ASN A 53 -1.03 -21.39 19.24
C ASN A 53 -2.50 -21.03 19.48
N TYR A 54 -3.15 -20.56 18.43
CA TYR A 54 -4.57 -20.25 18.38
C TYR A 54 -5.28 -21.25 17.46
N ALA A 55 -6.36 -21.85 17.95
CA ALA A 55 -7.10 -22.90 17.22
C ALA A 55 -6.19 -24.03 16.67
N GLY A 56 -5.14 -24.40 17.42
CA GLY A 56 -4.18 -25.44 17.04
C GLY A 56 -3.10 -25.00 16.05
N LYS A 57 -3.12 -23.75 15.56
CA LYS A 57 -2.17 -23.22 14.58
C LYS A 57 -1.29 -22.12 15.17
N ARG A 58 -0.15 -21.87 14.52
CA ARG A 58 0.77 -20.79 14.90
C ARG A 58 0.02 -19.45 14.88
N LEU A 59 0.20 -18.64 15.92
CA LEU A 59 -0.28 -17.27 15.98
C LEU A 59 0.95 -16.36 16.05
N LEU A 60 1.12 -15.48 15.07
CA LEU A 60 2.18 -14.47 15.14
C LEU A 60 1.87 -13.47 16.25
N THR A 61 2.91 -12.89 16.85
CA THR A 61 2.72 -11.79 17.82
C THR A 61 2.00 -10.62 17.18
N ASN A 62 1.41 -9.76 17.99
CA ASN A 62 0.72 -8.56 17.49
C ASN A 62 1.62 -7.72 16.59
N ASN A 63 2.86 -7.45 17.02
CA ASN A 63 3.83 -6.69 16.22
C ASN A 63 4.16 -7.39 14.90
N ASP A 64 4.54 -8.67 14.96
CA ASP A 64 5.04 -9.38 13.78
C ASP A 64 3.93 -9.75 12.80
N SER A 65 2.66 -9.72 13.23
CA SER A 65 1.51 -9.82 12.33
C SER A 65 1.51 -8.70 11.27
N PHE A 66 1.76 -7.46 11.69
CA PHE A 66 1.79 -6.31 10.78
C PHE A 66 3.09 -6.26 9.95
N THR A 67 4.22 -6.62 10.56
CA THR A 67 5.50 -6.75 9.84
C THR A 67 5.38 -7.80 8.73
N PHE A 68 4.87 -8.99 9.06
CA PHE A 68 4.61 -10.06 8.10
C PHE A 68 3.69 -9.58 6.97
N GLU A 69 2.59 -8.89 7.26
CA GLU A 69 1.67 -8.44 6.21
C GLU A 69 2.33 -7.46 5.23
N ALA A 70 3.17 -6.55 5.73
CA ALA A 70 3.93 -5.63 4.88
C ALA A 70 4.96 -6.37 4.01
N ASP A 71 5.71 -7.29 4.60
CA ASP A 71 6.69 -8.11 3.90
C ASP A 71 6.03 -9.02 2.86
N PHE A 72 4.89 -9.62 3.20
CA PHE A 72 4.11 -10.47 2.32
C PHE A 72 3.64 -9.72 1.08
N LYS A 73 3.10 -8.51 1.24
CA LYS A 73 2.70 -7.66 0.10
C LYS A 73 3.88 -7.31 -0.80
N ARG A 74 5.04 -6.98 -0.21
CA ARG A 74 6.28 -6.68 -0.95
C ARG A 74 6.77 -7.89 -1.72
N ARG A 75 6.99 -9.02 -1.05
CA ARG A 75 7.52 -10.26 -1.65
C ARG A 75 6.57 -10.84 -2.70
N LYS A 76 5.25 -10.76 -2.48
CA LYS A 76 4.25 -11.14 -3.48
C LYS A 76 4.35 -10.32 -4.76
N LYS A 77 4.66 -9.02 -4.65
CA LYS A 77 4.91 -8.17 -5.82
C LYS A 77 6.19 -8.59 -6.53
N GLU A 78 7.29 -8.76 -5.80
CA GLU A 78 8.58 -9.16 -6.38
C GLU A 78 8.51 -10.52 -7.09
N ILE A 79 7.79 -11.50 -6.54
CA ILE A 79 7.55 -12.80 -7.19
C ILE A 79 6.86 -12.62 -8.55
N LYS A 80 5.86 -11.74 -8.63
CA LYS A 80 5.18 -11.45 -9.90
C LYS A 80 6.11 -10.76 -10.90
N ASP A 81 6.88 -9.79 -10.42
CA ASP A 81 7.81 -9.02 -11.25
C ASP A 81 8.94 -9.93 -11.78
N LEU A 82 9.48 -10.84 -10.97
CA LEU A 82 10.46 -11.85 -11.40
C LEU A 82 9.94 -12.74 -12.53
N LEU A 83 8.74 -13.28 -12.38
CA LEU A 83 8.13 -14.12 -13.40
C LEU A 83 7.87 -13.32 -14.69
N ALA A 84 7.46 -12.06 -14.58
CA ALA A 84 7.32 -11.17 -15.73
C ALA A 84 8.64 -10.84 -16.43
N LEU A 85 9.77 -10.84 -15.70
CA LEU A 85 11.12 -10.68 -16.26
C LEU A 85 11.72 -11.98 -16.82
N GLY A 86 10.92 -13.05 -16.87
CA GLY A 86 11.35 -14.35 -17.35
C GLY A 86 12.30 -15.08 -16.42
N LYS A 87 12.24 -14.82 -15.12
CA LYS A 87 13.05 -15.51 -14.09
C LYS A 87 12.36 -16.78 -13.59
N THR A 88 13.13 -17.64 -12.93
CA THR A 88 12.63 -18.92 -12.41
C THR A 88 12.54 -18.94 -10.89
N ILE A 89 11.40 -19.41 -10.39
CA ILE A 89 11.11 -19.50 -8.97
C ILE A 89 10.80 -20.96 -8.62
N TYR A 90 11.62 -21.56 -7.78
CA TYR A 90 11.37 -22.87 -7.18
C TYR A 90 10.66 -22.69 -5.84
N VAL A 91 9.65 -23.50 -5.56
CA VAL A 91 8.84 -23.38 -4.33
C VAL A 91 8.69 -24.73 -3.66
N THR A 92 9.06 -24.82 -2.39
CA THR A 92 8.74 -25.99 -1.55
C THR A 92 7.48 -25.70 -0.73
N LEU A 93 6.54 -26.66 -0.77
CA LEU A 93 5.25 -26.52 -0.08
C LEU A 93 5.38 -26.78 1.43
N PRO A 94 4.63 -26.05 2.27
CA PRO A 94 4.64 -26.25 3.70
C PRO A 94 3.78 -27.47 4.10
N LEU A 95 4.08 -28.05 5.26
CA LEU A 95 3.18 -29.04 5.88
C LEU A 95 1.88 -28.39 6.37
N GLU A 96 1.97 -27.21 7.00
CA GLU A 96 0.83 -26.39 7.41
C GLU A 96 0.85 -25.07 6.62
N ALA A 97 -0.13 -24.87 5.74
CA ALA A 97 -0.19 -23.72 4.86
C ALA A 97 -0.84 -22.48 5.51
N SER A 98 -1.45 -22.62 6.69
CA SER A 98 -2.20 -21.53 7.32
C SER A 98 -1.77 -21.27 8.76
N PHE A 99 -1.81 -20.00 9.15
CA PHE A 99 -1.50 -19.55 10.51
C PHE A 99 -2.33 -18.29 10.82
N TYR A 100 -2.34 -17.87 12.07
CA TYR A 100 -3.11 -16.70 12.49
C TYR A 100 -2.22 -15.46 12.63
N ILE A 101 -2.79 -14.32 12.24
CA ILE A 101 -2.22 -12.99 12.44
C ILE A 101 -3.24 -12.08 13.13
N TYR A 102 -2.76 -11.12 13.90
CA TYR A 102 -3.59 -10.09 14.51
C TYR A 102 -4.10 -9.08 13.47
N THR A 103 -5.35 -8.68 13.60
CA THR A 103 -6.02 -7.72 12.69
C THR A 103 -5.85 -6.26 13.13
N GLY A 104 -5.46 -6.03 14.39
CA GLY A 104 -5.50 -4.71 15.03
C GLY A 104 -6.86 -4.31 15.58
N GLU A 105 -7.90 -5.10 15.32
CA GLU A 105 -9.23 -4.88 15.86
C GLU A 105 -9.38 -5.52 17.24
N ASN A 106 -10.12 -4.84 18.11
CA ASN A 106 -10.37 -5.28 19.48
C ASN A 106 -11.87 -5.31 19.77
N THR A 107 -12.30 -6.38 20.42
CA THR A 107 -13.63 -6.44 21.05
C THR A 107 -13.47 -6.25 22.56
N TYR A 108 -14.51 -5.70 23.18
CA TYR A 108 -14.50 -5.38 24.60
C TYR A 108 -15.72 -5.98 25.27
N SER A 109 -15.50 -6.71 26.36
CA SER A 109 -16.57 -7.25 27.21
C SER A 109 -16.42 -6.73 28.64
N GLY A 110 -17.56 -6.55 29.33
CA GLY A 110 -17.63 -5.96 30.66
C GLY A 110 -17.65 -4.42 30.68
N THR A 111 -17.85 -3.84 31.87
CA THR A 111 -17.92 -2.38 32.10
C THR A 111 -16.93 -1.94 33.19
N GLY A 112 -16.39 -0.73 33.06
CA GLY A 112 -15.51 -0.12 34.08
C GLY A 112 -14.14 -0.81 34.23
N ARG A 113 -13.68 -1.01 35.47
CA ARG A 113 -12.36 -1.59 35.80
C ARG A 113 -12.18 -3.05 35.35
N ASN A 114 -13.27 -3.79 35.11
CA ASN A 114 -13.23 -5.20 34.70
C ASN A 114 -13.43 -5.37 33.18
N ARG A 115 -13.05 -4.37 32.37
CA ARG A 115 -13.13 -4.44 30.91
C ARG A 115 -12.07 -5.42 30.40
N GLN A 116 -12.53 -6.51 29.78
CA GLN A 116 -11.67 -7.45 29.09
C GLN A 116 -11.54 -7.04 27.63
N THR A 117 -10.31 -6.88 27.15
CA THR A 117 -10.00 -6.62 25.74
C THR A 117 -9.65 -7.94 25.06
N THR A 118 -10.32 -8.24 23.96
CA THR A 118 -10.05 -9.42 23.12
C THR A 118 -9.57 -8.93 21.77
N ASN A 119 -8.29 -9.18 21.49
CA ASN A 119 -7.70 -8.88 20.18
C ASN A 119 -8.22 -9.87 19.15
N LEU A 120 -8.67 -9.39 17.99
CA LEU A 120 -9.16 -10.22 16.91
C LEU A 120 -8.00 -10.69 16.03
N VAL A 121 -8.04 -11.97 15.68
CA VAL A 121 -7.08 -12.62 14.79
C VAL A 121 -7.81 -13.18 13.56
N THR A 122 -7.11 -13.23 12.44
CA THR A 122 -7.60 -13.84 11.19
C THR A 122 -6.64 -14.94 10.73
N GLU A 123 -7.18 -15.96 10.10
CA GLU A 123 -6.38 -17.00 9.44
C GLU A 123 -5.81 -16.44 8.13
N HIS A 124 -4.53 -16.68 7.89
CA HIS A 124 -3.79 -16.28 6.70
C HIS A 124 -3.19 -17.52 6.03
N LYS A 125 -3.30 -17.62 4.70
CA LYS A 125 -2.75 -18.74 3.91
C LYS A 125 -1.46 -18.30 3.22
N ILE A 126 -0.34 -18.95 3.51
CA ILE A 126 0.96 -18.58 2.90
C ILE A 126 0.97 -18.80 1.38
N LEU A 127 0.19 -19.77 0.90
CA LEU A 127 0.05 -20.10 -0.53
C LEU A 127 -0.44 -18.91 -1.36
N ASP A 128 -1.16 -17.96 -0.75
CA ASP A 128 -1.65 -16.76 -1.43
C ASP A 128 -0.52 -15.86 -1.92
N ILE A 129 0.75 -16.12 -1.55
CA ILE A 129 1.91 -15.42 -2.10
C ILE A 129 2.15 -15.77 -3.57
N LEU A 130 1.73 -16.96 -3.99
CA LEU A 130 1.95 -17.47 -5.33
C LEU A 130 0.89 -16.92 -6.31
N PRO A 131 1.26 -16.64 -7.57
CA PRO A 131 0.33 -16.21 -8.61
C PRO A 131 -0.44 -17.37 -9.26
N ILE A 132 -0.64 -18.49 -8.55
CA ILE A 132 -1.38 -19.68 -8.99
C ILE A 132 -2.30 -20.17 -7.88
N LYS A 133 -3.33 -20.93 -8.24
CA LYS A 133 -4.29 -21.51 -7.31
C LYS A 133 -3.96 -22.97 -7.03
N LEU A 134 -3.47 -23.23 -5.82
CA LEU A 134 -3.16 -24.59 -5.36
C LEU A 134 -4.15 -25.06 -4.28
N ASN A 135 -4.74 -26.22 -4.51
CA ASN A 135 -5.46 -26.97 -3.49
C ASN A 135 -4.50 -28.00 -2.88
N VAL A 136 -3.88 -27.62 -1.76
CA VAL A 136 -2.81 -28.39 -1.10
C VAL A 136 -3.41 -29.27 0.00
N THR A 137 -3.01 -30.55 0.01
CA THR A 137 -3.31 -31.49 1.09
C THR A 137 -2.02 -31.90 1.82
N PRO A 138 -1.93 -31.69 3.14
CA PRO A 138 -0.77 -32.12 3.93
C PRO A 138 -0.54 -33.63 3.82
N GLY A 139 0.72 -34.02 3.71
CA GLY A 139 1.11 -35.43 3.67
C GLY A 139 2.62 -35.55 3.50
N LEU A 140 3.28 -36.16 4.48
CA LEU A 140 4.72 -36.39 4.46
C LEU A 140 5.04 -37.74 3.81
N GLY A 141 5.98 -37.76 2.86
CA GLY A 141 6.52 -39.01 2.32
C GLY A 141 7.73 -38.84 1.40
N SER A 142 8.40 -39.95 1.10
CA SER A 142 9.61 -39.98 0.25
C SER A 142 9.49 -40.87 -0.98
N LYS A 143 8.37 -41.58 -1.14
CA LYS A 143 8.11 -42.41 -2.33
C LYS A 143 7.65 -41.55 -3.50
N ILE A 144 8.58 -41.18 -4.36
CA ILE A 144 8.38 -40.26 -5.47
C ILE A 144 8.61 -40.99 -6.78
N ALA A 145 7.74 -40.72 -7.76
CA ALA A 145 7.97 -41.02 -9.16
C ALA A 145 7.91 -39.71 -9.94
N TYR A 146 8.71 -39.59 -11.00
CA TYR A 146 8.84 -38.36 -11.78
C TYR A 146 8.72 -38.64 -13.28
N SER A 147 8.33 -37.61 -14.02
CA SER A 147 8.26 -37.62 -15.48
C SER A 147 9.67 -37.64 -16.05
N THR A 148 9.90 -38.51 -17.03
CA THR A 148 11.12 -38.50 -17.84
C THR A 148 11.00 -37.63 -19.08
N ASP A 149 9.79 -37.12 -19.33
CA ASP A 149 9.50 -36.20 -20.42
C ASP A 149 9.85 -34.78 -19.95
N TYR A 150 10.43 -33.96 -20.85
CA TYR A 150 10.92 -32.59 -20.62
C TYR A 150 12.26 -32.48 -19.85
N SER A 151 12.86 -31.27 -19.89
CA SER A 151 14.16 -30.96 -19.29
C SER A 151 14.20 -31.11 -17.75
N TYR A 152 13.04 -31.12 -17.09
CA TYR A 152 12.91 -31.16 -15.62
C TYR A 152 13.36 -32.46 -14.96
N LYS A 153 13.59 -33.55 -15.70
CA LYS A 153 14.03 -34.83 -15.10
C LYS A 153 15.35 -34.72 -14.34
N SER A 154 16.24 -33.80 -14.76
CA SER A 154 17.54 -33.56 -14.14
C SER A 154 17.43 -33.19 -12.67
N LEU A 155 16.32 -32.53 -12.27
CA LEU A 155 16.01 -32.18 -10.89
C LEU A 155 15.87 -33.38 -9.95
N PHE A 156 15.59 -34.57 -10.48
CA PHE A 156 15.37 -35.81 -9.72
C PHE A 156 16.48 -36.85 -9.90
N GLU A 157 17.47 -36.57 -10.76
CA GLU A 157 18.59 -37.47 -11.08
C GLU A 157 19.90 -37.04 -10.39
N ILE A 158 19.83 -36.10 -9.44
CA ILE A 158 20.99 -35.63 -8.69
C ILE A 158 21.49 -36.77 -7.79
N LYS A 159 22.69 -37.26 -8.09
CA LYS A 159 23.27 -38.42 -7.40
C LYS A 159 23.40 -38.19 -5.89
N GLY A 160 22.72 -39.04 -5.12
CA GLY A 160 22.72 -38.98 -3.65
C GLY A 160 21.74 -37.95 -3.08
N MET A 161 21.00 -37.20 -3.90
CA MET A 161 19.94 -36.36 -3.38
C MET A 161 18.77 -37.23 -2.95
N GLU A 162 18.36 -37.05 -1.69
CA GLU A 162 17.16 -37.66 -1.15
C GLU A 162 16.06 -36.59 -1.09
N TYR A 163 14.87 -36.97 -1.54
CA TYR A 163 13.73 -36.07 -1.67
C TYR A 163 12.58 -36.53 -0.78
N TYR A 164 11.85 -35.57 -0.22
CA TYR A 164 10.56 -35.81 0.42
C TYR A 164 9.57 -34.71 0.07
N TYR A 165 8.29 -35.02 0.17
CA TYR A 165 7.21 -34.05 0.02
C TYR A 165 6.51 -33.85 1.35
N ASN A 166 6.13 -32.61 1.67
CA ASN A 166 5.32 -32.25 2.84
C ASN A 166 3.82 -32.18 2.52
N ALA A 167 3.49 -32.13 1.24
CA ALA A 167 2.13 -32.05 0.75
C ALA A 167 2.05 -32.51 -0.70
N TYR A 168 0.84 -32.86 -1.12
CA TYR A 168 0.48 -33.04 -2.53
C TYR A 168 -0.64 -32.06 -2.89
N PHE A 169 -0.83 -31.80 -4.19
CA PHE A 169 -1.76 -30.76 -4.61
C PHE A 169 -2.47 -31.06 -5.93
N SER A 170 -3.58 -30.35 -6.14
CA SER A 170 -4.21 -30.17 -7.44
C SER A 170 -4.24 -28.67 -7.78
N SER A 171 -4.24 -28.35 -9.07
CA SER A 171 -4.31 -26.97 -9.58
C SER A 171 -5.31 -26.91 -10.74
N GLU A 172 -6.05 -25.80 -10.83
CA GLU A 172 -6.86 -25.46 -12.01
C GLU A 172 -5.98 -24.84 -13.11
N ASP A 173 -4.84 -24.26 -12.74
CA ASP A 173 -3.90 -23.65 -13.68
C ASP A 173 -3.14 -24.72 -14.47
N ASN A 174 -2.95 -24.47 -15.76
CA ASN A 174 -2.19 -25.34 -16.64
C ASN A 174 -0.72 -25.35 -16.24
N GLY A 175 -0.16 -26.53 -16.03
CA GLY A 175 1.24 -26.70 -15.68
C GLY A 175 1.73 -28.09 -16.08
N ILE A 176 3.03 -28.19 -16.39
CA ILE A 176 3.70 -29.41 -16.81
C ILE A 176 3.89 -30.30 -15.58
N PRO A 177 3.32 -31.51 -15.55
CA PRO A 177 3.58 -32.49 -14.50
C PRO A 177 5.05 -32.89 -14.43
N ILE A 178 5.66 -32.77 -13.26
CA ILE A 178 7.07 -33.15 -13.06
C ILE A 178 7.17 -34.38 -12.16
N ALA A 179 6.50 -34.39 -11.00
CA ALA A 179 6.55 -35.52 -10.09
C ALA A 179 5.26 -35.74 -9.30
N TYR A 180 5.07 -36.98 -8.90
CA TYR A 180 3.89 -37.51 -8.23
C TYR A 180 4.28 -38.51 -7.14
N ILE A 181 3.36 -38.77 -6.22
CA ILE A 181 3.53 -39.84 -5.25
C ILE A 181 3.54 -41.17 -6.01
N ALA A 182 4.57 -41.98 -5.79
CA ALA A 182 4.75 -43.23 -6.53
C ALA A 182 3.50 -44.12 -6.47
N ASN A 183 3.12 -44.68 -7.62
CA ASN A 183 1.90 -45.48 -7.82
C ASN A 183 0.57 -44.73 -7.57
N THR A 184 0.56 -43.41 -7.77
CA THR A 184 -0.66 -42.58 -7.70
C THR A 184 -0.63 -41.47 -8.76
N GLU A 185 -1.75 -40.78 -8.95
CA GLU A 185 -1.86 -39.57 -9.79
C GLU A 185 -1.78 -38.27 -8.96
N LYS A 186 -1.31 -38.33 -7.72
CA LYS A 186 -1.22 -37.16 -6.83
C LYS A 186 0.07 -36.40 -7.07
N TYR A 187 -0.04 -35.18 -7.61
CA TYR A 187 1.11 -34.34 -7.92
C TYR A 187 1.78 -33.78 -6.66
N ILE A 188 3.11 -33.79 -6.67
CA ILE A 188 3.97 -33.13 -5.67
C ILE A 188 4.89 -32.09 -6.32
N SER A 189 4.99 -32.11 -7.66
CA SER A 189 5.81 -31.16 -8.43
C SER A 189 5.17 -30.90 -9.79
N LYS A 190 5.11 -29.62 -10.15
CA LYS A 190 4.66 -29.10 -11.46
C LYS A 190 5.44 -27.83 -11.80
N ALA A 191 5.73 -27.62 -13.07
CA ALA A 191 6.18 -26.33 -13.59
C ALA A 191 5.01 -25.57 -14.21
N PHE A 192 4.85 -24.31 -13.81
CA PHE A 192 3.84 -23.39 -14.32
C PHE A 192 4.56 -22.29 -15.12
N PRO A 193 4.40 -22.24 -16.44
CA PRO A 193 4.85 -21.08 -17.22
C PRO A 193 3.94 -19.90 -16.91
N ILE A 194 4.52 -18.78 -16.48
CA ILE A 194 3.80 -17.56 -16.08
C ILE A 194 4.51 -16.38 -16.71
N ASN A 195 3.83 -15.70 -17.63
CA ASN A 195 4.47 -14.74 -18.54
C ASN A 195 5.66 -15.41 -19.25
N ASP A 196 6.83 -14.81 -19.19
CA ASP A 196 8.07 -15.35 -19.76
C ASP A 196 8.86 -16.22 -18.76
N GLY A 197 8.37 -16.36 -17.51
CA GLY A 197 9.06 -16.99 -16.40
C GLY A 197 8.46 -18.33 -15.97
N HIS A 198 9.12 -18.97 -15.00
CA HIS A 198 8.75 -20.31 -14.54
C HIS A 198 8.55 -20.36 -13.04
N LEU A 199 7.38 -20.82 -12.61
CA LEU A 199 7.10 -21.16 -11.22
C LEU A 199 7.09 -22.69 -11.07
N ILE A 200 8.08 -23.24 -10.40
CA ILE A 200 8.30 -24.68 -10.27
C ILE A 200 8.02 -25.08 -8.82
N ILE A 201 6.95 -25.85 -8.61
CA ILE A 201 6.73 -26.50 -7.31
C ILE A 201 7.70 -27.67 -7.24
N PHE A 202 8.57 -27.68 -6.24
CA PHE A 202 9.65 -28.64 -6.07
C PHE A 202 9.55 -29.31 -4.69
N PRO A 203 9.78 -30.63 -4.57
CA PRO A 203 9.83 -31.31 -3.28
C PRO A 203 10.95 -30.78 -2.39
N SER A 204 10.84 -31.04 -1.09
CA SER A 204 11.87 -30.70 -0.14
C SER A 204 13.04 -31.69 -0.20
N ILE A 205 14.23 -31.23 0.17
CA ILE A 205 15.46 -32.03 0.25
C ILE A 205 15.73 -32.31 1.74
N PHE A 206 16.21 -33.52 2.07
CA PHE A 206 16.61 -33.88 3.43
C PHE A 206 17.75 -32.99 3.96
N ASP A 207 17.84 -32.86 5.29
CA ASP A 207 18.83 -32.00 5.94
C ASP A 207 20.14 -32.79 6.19
N GLU A 208 21.23 -32.14 6.63
CA GLU A 208 22.53 -32.81 6.84
C GLU A 208 22.43 -34.08 7.70
N GLY A 209 21.57 -34.08 8.72
CA GLY A 209 21.41 -35.19 9.66
C GLY A 209 20.96 -36.50 9.03
N ASP A 210 20.40 -36.44 7.83
CA ASP A 210 19.96 -37.61 7.06
C ASP A 210 21.08 -38.16 6.14
N TYR A 211 22.22 -37.47 6.06
CA TYR A 211 23.38 -37.86 5.26
C TYR A 211 24.50 -38.48 6.11
N SER A 212 25.39 -39.25 5.48
CA SER A 212 26.48 -39.92 6.20
C SER A 212 27.55 -38.95 6.72
N SER A 213 27.66 -37.76 6.12
CA SER A 213 28.59 -36.70 6.55
C SER A 213 28.25 -35.34 5.95
N GLU A 214 28.68 -34.27 6.63
CA GLU A 214 28.65 -32.87 6.12
C GLU A 214 29.25 -32.76 4.71
N LYS A 215 30.34 -33.47 4.45
CA LYS A 215 31.04 -33.45 3.15
C LYS A 215 30.16 -34.02 2.03
N GLU A 216 29.41 -35.08 2.31
CA GLU A 216 28.49 -35.66 1.35
C GLU A 216 27.32 -34.71 1.08
N TYR A 217 26.72 -34.15 2.14
CA TYR A 217 25.64 -33.17 2.01
C TYR A 217 26.07 -31.94 1.19
N ARG A 218 27.24 -31.36 1.48
CA ARG A 218 27.80 -30.26 0.69
C ARG A 218 27.97 -30.60 -0.78
N LYS A 219 28.36 -31.84 -1.09
CA LYS A 219 28.51 -32.29 -2.48
C LYS A 219 27.15 -32.34 -3.16
N VAL A 220 26.14 -32.88 -2.49
CA VAL A 220 24.76 -32.98 -3.00
C VAL A 220 24.14 -31.60 -3.23
N ILE A 221 24.25 -30.68 -2.26
CA ILE A 221 23.72 -29.31 -2.42
C ILE A 221 24.43 -28.56 -3.55
N ASN A 222 25.76 -28.65 -3.67
CA ASN A 222 26.46 -28.04 -4.79
C ASN A 222 26.01 -28.63 -6.14
N SER A 223 25.83 -29.96 -6.22
CA SER A 223 25.29 -30.59 -7.42
C SER A 223 23.89 -30.08 -7.75
N PHE A 224 23.02 -29.91 -6.76
CA PHE A 224 21.70 -29.33 -6.95
C PHE A 224 21.74 -27.89 -7.47
N LEU A 225 22.55 -27.02 -6.86
CA LEU A 225 22.71 -25.64 -7.32
C LEU A 225 23.23 -25.59 -8.76
N HIS A 226 24.15 -26.47 -9.14
CA HIS A 226 24.59 -26.60 -10.53
C HIS A 226 23.48 -27.10 -11.46
N THR A 227 22.70 -28.09 -11.03
CA THR A 227 21.59 -28.62 -11.83
C THR A 227 20.53 -27.56 -12.12
N ILE A 228 20.13 -26.74 -11.14
CA ILE A 228 19.14 -25.68 -11.37
C ILE A 228 19.71 -24.53 -12.23
N ASP A 229 21.02 -24.25 -12.15
CA ASP A 229 21.72 -23.28 -13.01
C ASP A 229 21.80 -23.73 -14.46
N ASP A 230 22.07 -25.02 -14.71
CA ASP A 230 22.09 -25.57 -16.07
C ASP A 230 20.67 -25.70 -16.63
N LEU A 231 19.70 -26.11 -15.80
CA LEU A 231 18.29 -26.25 -16.20
C LEU A 231 17.66 -24.90 -16.58
N GLU A 232 18.05 -23.80 -15.94
CA GLU A 232 17.56 -22.46 -16.28
C GLU A 232 17.77 -22.12 -17.77
N GLU A 233 18.94 -22.48 -18.31
CA GLU A 233 19.25 -22.30 -19.73
C GLU A 233 18.38 -23.21 -20.62
N GLU A 234 18.23 -24.49 -20.24
CA GLU A 234 17.44 -25.45 -21.01
C GLU A 234 15.95 -25.09 -21.06
N ILE A 235 15.39 -24.60 -19.95
CA ILE A 235 13.98 -24.20 -19.89
C ILE A 235 13.77 -22.92 -20.71
N ARG A 236 14.68 -21.93 -20.64
CA ARG A 236 14.61 -20.73 -21.49
C ARG A 236 14.61 -21.09 -22.98
N ILE A 237 15.49 -21.99 -23.40
CA ILE A 237 15.57 -22.44 -24.81
C ILE A 237 14.27 -23.14 -25.24
N SER A 238 13.60 -23.87 -24.34
CA SER A 238 12.35 -24.58 -24.66
C SER A 238 11.15 -23.67 -24.94
N LEU A 239 11.17 -22.41 -24.48
CA LEU A 239 10.17 -21.40 -24.85
C LEU A 239 10.41 -20.87 -26.27
N ASP A 240 11.68 -20.74 -26.69
CA ASP A 240 12.04 -20.25 -28.02
C ASP A 240 11.68 -21.26 -29.14
N GLU A 241 11.63 -22.56 -28.85
CA GLU A 241 11.19 -23.59 -29.80
C GLU A 241 9.69 -23.58 -30.11
N TYR A 242 8.86 -22.94 -29.26
CA TYR A 242 7.44 -22.70 -29.56
C TYR A 242 7.16 -21.26 -30.03
N SER A 243 8.18 -20.61 -30.61
CA SER A 243 7.92 -19.46 -31.47
C SER A 243 7.32 -19.96 -32.79
N LEU A 244 6.03 -19.69 -32.99
CA LEU A 244 5.47 -19.82 -34.33
C LEU A 244 6.28 -18.87 -35.23
N PRO A 245 6.81 -19.35 -36.36
CA PRO A 245 7.54 -18.46 -37.26
C PRO A 245 6.62 -17.33 -37.71
N GLU A 246 7.13 -16.10 -37.91
CA GLU A 246 6.28 -14.92 -38.22
C GLU A 246 5.30 -15.14 -39.37
N TRP A 247 5.62 -16.02 -40.33
CA TRP A 247 4.71 -16.34 -41.42
C TRP A 247 3.45 -17.09 -40.97
N ALA A 248 3.48 -17.78 -39.83
CA ALA A 248 2.37 -18.55 -39.28
C ALA A 248 1.23 -17.64 -38.83
N ASP A 249 1.52 -16.41 -38.36
CA ASP A 249 0.51 -15.40 -38.02
C ASP A 249 -0.37 -14.99 -39.21
N LYS A 250 0.05 -15.28 -40.45
CA LYS A 250 -0.79 -15.10 -41.64
C LYS A 250 -1.98 -16.04 -41.68
N TYR A 251 -1.90 -17.15 -40.95
CA TYR A 251 -2.91 -18.19 -40.91
C TYR A 251 -3.55 -18.18 -39.53
N SER A 252 -4.86 -18.38 -39.46
CA SER A 252 -5.56 -18.48 -38.18
C SER A 252 -6.29 -19.81 -38.11
N ILE A 253 -6.18 -20.49 -36.98
CA ILE A 253 -6.82 -21.79 -36.75
C ILE A 253 -7.98 -21.67 -35.76
N LEU A 254 -9.00 -22.51 -35.93
CA LEU A 254 -10.15 -22.59 -35.00
C LEU A 254 -10.78 -21.21 -34.73
N THR A 255 -10.79 -20.78 -33.46
CA THR A 255 -11.34 -19.50 -32.99
C THR A 255 -10.28 -18.43 -32.77
N GLU A 256 -9.03 -18.64 -33.22
CA GLU A 256 -7.90 -17.75 -32.96
C GLU A 256 -8.17 -16.30 -33.37
N LYS A 257 -8.87 -16.06 -34.49
CA LYS A 257 -9.29 -14.69 -34.88
C LYS A 257 -10.24 -14.05 -33.88
N ASN A 258 -11.16 -14.84 -33.32
CA ASN A 258 -12.13 -14.33 -32.35
C ASN A 258 -11.43 -14.01 -31.03
N GLU A 259 -10.51 -14.87 -30.58
CA GLU A 259 -9.74 -14.63 -29.35
C GLU A 259 -8.77 -13.46 -29.51
N LYS A 260 -8.04 -13.36 -30.64
CA LYS A 260 -7.19 -12.18 -30.94
C LYS A 260 -8.01 -10.89 -30.89
N LYS A 261 -9.20 -10.88 -31.49
CA LYS A 261 -10.11 -9.71 -31.45
C LYS A 261 -10.61 -9.41 -30.03
N LYS A 262 -10.95 -10.44 -29.25
CA LYS A 262 -11.40 -10.27 -27.86
C LYS A 262 -10.30 -9.73 -26.97
N ILE A 263 -9.05 -10.16 -27.16
CA ILE A 263 -7.88 -9.61 -26.48
C ILE A 263 -7.72 -8.13 -26.82
N GLU A 264 -7.83 -7.74 -28.11
CA GLU A 264 -7.80 -6.33 -28.50
C GLU A 264 -8.92 -5.49 -27.86
N GLU A 265 -10.14 -6.03 -27.78
CA GLU A 265 -11.29 -5.38 -27.14
C GLU A 265 -11.08 -5.21 -25.63
N LEU A 266 -10.60 -6.26 -24.94
CA LEU A 266 -10.28 -6.22 -23.51
C LEU A 266 -9.16 -5.24 -23.21
N ASN A 267 -8.11 -5.20 -24.05
CA ASN A 267 -7.01 -4.26 -23.88
C ASN A 267 -7.47 -2.79 -24.01
N LYS A 268 -8.39 -2.51 -24.95
CA LYS A 268 -9.01 -1.16 -25.06
C LYS A 268 -9.85 -0.81 -23.83
N GLU A 269 -10.54 -1.80 -23.24
CA GLU A 269 -11.32 -1.58 -22.03
C GLU A 269 -10.43 -1.32 -20.81
N ILE A 270 -9.32 -2.06 -20.68
CA ILE A 270 -8.29 -1.83 -19.65
C ILE A 270 -7.73 -0.40 -19.78
N GLU A 271 -7.29 0.00 -20.97
CA GLU A 271 -6.74 1.35 -21.20
C GLU A 271 -7.76 2.44 -20.84
N LYS A 272 -9.04 2.22 -21.15
CA LYS A 272 -10.12 3.16 -20.79
C LYS A 272 -10.31 3.24 -19.27
N LEU A 273 -10.36 2.10 -18.59
CA LEU A 273 -10.55 2.04 -17.13
C LEU A 273 -9.36 2.64 -16.38
N GLU A 274 -8.13 2.44 -16.86
CA GLU A 274 -6.93 3.05 -16.29
C GLU A 274 -6.95 4.57 -16.41
N ASN A 275 -7.32 5.10 -17.58
CA ASN A 275 -7.52 6.53 -17.78
C ASN A 275 -8.64 7.12 -16.89
N GLU A 276 -9.74 6.38 -16.69
CA GLU A 276 -10.83 6.79 -15.79
C GLU A 276 -10.39 6.77 -14.32
N LYS A 277 -9.60 5.77 -13.93
CA LYS A 277 -9.00 5.69 -12.59
C LYS A 277 -8.08 6.87 -12.34
N GLU A 278 -7.16 7.17 -13.26
CA GLU A 278 -6.23 8.30 -13.11
C GLU A 278 -6.98 9.64 -12.99
N LYS A 279 -8.01 9.86 -13.83
CA LYS A 279 -8.88 11.05 -13.71
C LYS A 279 -9.57 11.14 -12.35
N THR A 280 -10.02 10.00 -11.83
CA THR A 280 -10.71 9.92 -10.53
C THR A 280 -9.74 10.15 -9.37
N GLU A 281 -8.54 9.60 -9.42
CA GLU A 281 -7.48 9.81 -8.43
C GLU A 281 -7.02 11.28 -8.40
N ASN A 282 -6.85 11.91 -9.57
CA ASN A 282 -6.54 13.34 -9.66
C ASN A 282 -7.67 14.20 -9.09
N LYS A 283 -8.94 13.85 -9.37
CA LYS A 283 -10.11 14.52 -8.78
C LYS A 283 -10.16 14.32 -7.25
N LEU A 284 -9.84 13.13 -6.75
CA LEU A 284 -9.78 12.87 -5.31
C LEU A 284 -8.68 13.69 -4.63
N SER A 285 -7.47 13.69 -5.19
CA SER A 285 -6.33 14.46 -4.67
C SER A 285 -6.63 15.96 -4.62
N SER A 286 -7.20 16.51 -5.69
CA SER A 286 -7.64 17.91 -5.74
C SER A 286 -8.76 18.26 -4.75
N LEU A 287 -9.58 17.30 -4.30
CA LEU A 287 -10.54 17.52 -3.21
C LEU A 287 -9.88 17.37 -1.83
N GLN A 288 -8.97 16.42 -1.66
CA GLN A 288 -8.31 16.19 -0.39
C GLN A 288 -7.37 17.33 0.02
N LYS A 289 -6.84 18.11 -0.94
CA LYS A 289 -6.01 19.28 -0.64
C LYS A 289 -6.69 20.29 0.29
N TYR A 290 -8.03 20.45 0.25
CA TYR A 290 -8.74 21.37 1.15
C TYR A 290 -8.67 20.94 2.63
N LYS A 291 -8.27 19.69 2.92
CA LYS A 291 -7.97 19.26 4.29
C LYS A 291 -6.80 20.04 4.91
N LEU A 292 -5.93 20.62 4.09
CA LEU A 292 -4.87 21.54 4.53
C LEU A 292 -5.44 22.72 5.34
N ALA A 293 -6.68 23.13 5.09
CA ALA A 293 -7.34 24.19 5.87
C ALA A 293 -7.36 23.89 7.38
N PHE A 294 -7.47 22.61 7.78
CA PHE A 294 -7.52 22.23 9.20
C PHE A 294 -6.29 21.46 9.70
N THR A 295 -5.29 21.21 8.86
CA THR A 295 -4.04 20.51 9.25
C THR A 295 -2.77 21.38 9.12
N ALA A 296 -2.74 22.30 8.15
CA ALA A 296 -1.54 23.05 7.77
C ALA A 296 -1.27 24.30 8.64
N SER A 297 -0.11 24.93 8.41
CA SER A 297 0.30 26.22 8.99
C SER A 297 1.26 26.96 8.06
N GLY A 298 1.40 28.27 8.21
CA GLY A 298 2.30 29.08 7.37
C GLY A 298 1.86 29.10 5.91
N LYS A 299 2.83 29.08 4.98
CA LYS A 299 2.57 29.24 3.53
C LYS A 299 1.57 28.24 2.94
N GLU A 300 1.60 26.98 3.38
CA GLU A 300 0.66 25.94 2.92
C GLU A 300 -0.78 26.29 3.32
N LEU A 301 -0.96 26.81 4.54
CA LEU A 301 -2.26 27.26 5.01
C LEU A 301 -2.70 28.53 4.27
N GLU A 302 -1.80 29.49 4.07
CA GLU A 302 -2.10 30.68 3.28
C GLU A 302 -2.58 30.27 1.88
N THR A 303 -1.83 29.42 1.19
CA THR A 303 -2.14 28.99 -0.19
C THR A 303 -3.53 28.38 -0.30
N ILE A 304 -3.89 27.44 0.59
CA ILE A 304 -5.22 26.83 0.53
C ILE A 304 -6.35 27.82 0.88
N ILE A 305 -6.07 28.80 1.75
CA ILE A 305 -7.05 29.84 2.10
C ILE A 305 -7.26 30.81 0.92
N TYR A 306 -6.20 31.21 0.22
CA TYR A 306 -6.31 31.99 -1.02
C TYR A 306 -7.14 31.25 -2.07
N GLU A 307 -6.90 29.95 -2.23
CA GLU A 307 -7.66 29.14 -3.17
C GLU A 307 -9.15 29.07 -2.78
N ILE A 308 -9.47 28.86 -1.50
CA ILE A 308 -10.85 28.89 -1.00
C ILE A 308 -11.51 30.25 -1.27
N PHE A 309 -10.85 31.37 -0.95
CA PHE A 309 -11.39 32.71 -1.22
C PHE A 309 -11.60 32.95 -2.72
N SER A 310 -10.64 32.58 -3.55
CA SER A 310 -10.74 32.69 -5.01
C SER A 310 -11.96 31.94 -5.55
N GLU A 311 -12.19 30.72 -5.09
CA GLU A 311 -13.35 29.92 -5.48
C GLU A 311 -14.68 30.43 -4.92
N LEU A 312 -14.64 31.11 -3.77
CA LEU A 312 -15.75 31.89 -3.25
C LEU A 312 -15.95 33.21 -4.02
N GLY A 313 -15.14 33.51 -5.04
CA GLY A 313 -15.28 34.68 -5.92
C GLY A 313 -14.61 35.96 -5.41
N PHE A 314 -13.73 35.84 -4.42
CA PHE A 314 -12.89 36.95 -3.97
C PHE A 314 -11.71 37.12 -4.92
N LYS A 315 -11.38 38.36 -5.27
CA LYS A 315 -10.22 38.69 -6.10
C LYS A 315 -9.04 39.02 -5.22
N SER A 316 -7.93 38.29 -5.35
CA SER A 316 -6.68 38.64 -4.65
C SER A 316 -6.05 39.91 -5.24
N MET A 317 -5.54 40.79 -4.39
CA MET A 317 -4.83 42.00 -4.81
C MET A 317 -3.30 41.81 -4.82
N PRO A 318 -2.55 42.47 -5.73
CA PRO A 318 -1.13 42.24 -5.95
C PRO A 318 -0.19 42.73 -4.81
N ILE A 319 1.08 42.34 -4.93
CA ILE A 319 2.17 42.28 -3.92
C ILE A 319 2.61 43.64 -3.34
N GLU A 320 2.15 44.80 -3.81
CA GLU A 320 2.52 46.11 -3.23
C GLU A 320 2.14 46.25 -1.73
N TYR A 321 1.30 45.34 -1.25
CA TYR A 321 0.88 45.19 0.14
C TYR A 321 1.49 43.95 0.83
N ASN A 322 2.73 43.56 0.49
CA ASN A 322 3.48 42.34 0.90
C ASN A 322 3.66 42.07 2.41
N ARG A 323 2.90 42.74 3.27
CA ARG A 323 2.98 42.67 4.73
C ARG A 323 1.79 41.97 5.38
N ALA A 324 0.60 42.03 4.77
CA ALA A 324 -0.55 41.27 5.24
C ALA A 324 -0.52 39.84 4.67
N ASP A 325 -0.99 38.87 5.44
CA ASP A 325 -1.06 37.46 4.97
C ASP A 325 -2.00 37.34 3.76
N GLY A 326 -3.03 38.19 3.65
CA GLY A 326 -3.71 38.38 2.36
C GLY A 326 -4.68 39.55 2.25
N ILE A 327 -4.81 40.05 1.02
CA ILE A 327 -5.72 41.14 0.65
C ILE A 327 -6.61 40.70 -0.49
N PHE A 328 -7.91 40.88 -0.29
CA PHE A 328 -8.94 40.45 -1.22
C PHE A 328 -9.94 41.56 -1.52
N GLU A 329 -10.68 41.41 -2.60
CA GLU A 329 -11.82 42.24 -2.96
C GLU A 329 -13.03 41.38 -3.27
N TYR A 330 -14.19 41.76 -2.74
CA TYR A 330 -15.47 41.14 -3.06
C TYR A 330 -16.53 42.23 -3.28
N ASN A 331 -17.12 42.28 -4.47
CA ASN A 331 -18.12 43.30 -4.85
C ASN A 331 -17.70 44.74 -4.49
N GLY A 332 -16.43 45.08 -4.71
CA GLY A 332 -15.87 46.41 -4.42
C GLY A 332 -15.45 46.63 -2.96
N LEU A 333 -15.84 45.75 -2.02
CA LEU A 333 -15.37 45.79 -0.64
C LEU A 333 -13.95 45.22 -0.55
N LYS A 334 -13.01 46.00 -0.02
CA LYS A 334 -11.64 45.57 0.27
C LYS A 334 -11.59 44.80 1.58
N ILE A 335 -10.84 43.71 1.63
CA ILE A 335 -10.69 42.84 2.79
C ILE A 335 -9.19 42.67 3.09
N VAL A 336 -8.81 42.90 4.34
CA VAL A 336 -7.48 42.62 4.86
C VAL A 336 -7.58 41.42 5.81
N THR A 337 -6.69 40.45 5.63
CA THR A 337 -6.71 39.19 6.38
C THR A 337 -5.38 38.92 7.08
N GLU A 338 -5.48 38.24 8.21
CA GLU A 338 -4.37 37.65 8.93
C GLU A 338 -4.66 36.16 9.09
N ILE A 339 -3.72 35.29 8.69
CA ILE A 339 -3.92 33.84 8.61
C ILE A 339 -2.93 33.15 9.55
N LYS A 340 -3.44 32.37 10.52
CA LYS A 340 -2.58 31.72 11.52
C LYS A 340 -2.95 30.25 11.77
N GLY A 341 -1.97 29.38 11.60
CA GLY A 341 -2.04 27.98 12.02
C GLY A 341 -1.35 27.78 13.36
N VAL A 342 -2.09 27.45 14.41
CA VAL A 342 -1.57 27.35 15.78
C VAL A 342 -1.88 25.98 16.39
N ASN A 343 -1.03 25.56 17.34
CA ASN A 343 -1.22 24.28 18.04
C ASN A 343 -2.27 24.36 19.17
N GLY A 344 -2.67 25.57 19.58
CA GLY A 344 -3.68 25.83 20.61
C GLY A 344 -4.77 26.78 20.11
N SER A 345 -5.28 27.62 20.99
CA SER A 345 -6.17 28.74 20.64
C SER A 345 -5.40 29.93 20.05
N SER A 346 -6.13 30.82 19.39
CA SER A 346 -5.68 32.16 19.02
C SER A 346 -5.44 33.03 20.27
N ALA A 347 -4.75 34.14 20.08
CA ALA A 347 -4.36 35.09 21.12
C ALA A 347 -4.51 36.52 20.58
N GLU A 348 -4.71 37.48 21.49
CA GLU A 348 -4.91 38.90 21.16
C GLU A 348 -3.80 39.48 20.26
N LYS A 349 -2.55 39.00 20.41
CA LYS A 349 -1.43 39.39 19.54
C LYS A 349 -1.70 39.16 18.04
N HIS A 350 -2.52 38.18 17.69
CA HIS A 350 -2.90 37.92 16.30
C HIS A 350 -3.90 38.97 15.79
N SER A 351 -4.85 39.40 16.63
CA SER A 351 -5.74 40.52 16.31
C SER A 351 -4.99 41.86 16.24
N ALA A 352 -3.98 42.05 17.11
CA ALA A 352 -3.14 43.24 17.06
C ALA A 352 -2.28 43.29 15.79
N GLN A 353 -1.81 42.13 15.31
CA GLN A 353 -1.10 42.03 14.04
C GLN A 353 -2.02 42.37 12.85
N LEU A 354 -3.26 41.86 12.84
CA LEU A 354 -4.26 42.23 11.85
C LEU A 354 -4.53 43.75 11.84
N GLU A 355 -4.71 44.35 13.02
CA GLU A 355 -4.99 45.79 13.14
C GLU A 355 -3.87 46.66 12.56
N LYS A 356 -2.61 46.23 12.73
CA LYS A 356 -1.47 46.90 12.12
C LYS A 356 -1.60 46.91 10.59
N TRP A 357 -2.00 45.80 9.98
CA TRP A 357 -2.19 45.72 8.53
C TRP A 357 -3.37 46.56 8.04
N VAL A 358 -4.46 46.61 8.81
CA VAL A 358 -5.59 47.48 8.51
C VAL A 358 -5.16 48.95 8.52
N SER A 359 -4.40 49.37 9.53
CA SER A 359 -3.89 50.75 9.64
C SER A 359 -2.99 51.12 8.46
N GLU A 360 -2.04 50.25 8.11
CA GLU A 360 -1.15 50.44 6.95
C GLU A 360 -1.93 50.47 5.61
N PHE A 361 -3.01 49.70 5.50
CA PHE A 361 -3.87 49.72 4.30
C PHE A 361 -4.66 51.03 4.18
N VAL A 362 -5.26 51.51 5.28
CA VAL A 362 -6.02 52.76 5.30
C VAL A 362 -5.13 53.95 4.94
N GLU A 363 -3.89 53.99 5.46
CA GLU A 363 -2.92 55.05 5.17
C GLU A 363 -2.58 55.13 3.67
N LYS A 364 -2.50 53.98 2.99
CA LYS A 364 -2.17 53.91 1.56
C LYS A 364 -3.37 54.13 0.64
N GLU A 365 -4.50 53.48 0.94
CA GLU A 365 -5.66 53.41 0.04
C GLU A 365 -6.75 54.44 0.36
N GLY A 366 -6.68 55.10 1.53
CA GLY A 366 -7.69 56.06 1.98
C GLY A 366 -9.08 55.47 2.24
N THR A 367 -9.21 54.14 2.25
CA THR A 367 -10.46 53.41 2.44
C THR A 367 -10.33 52.40 3.58
N VAL A 368 -11.39 52.23 4.37
CA VAL A 368 -11.42 51.27 5.48
C VAL A 368 -11.79 49.89 4.96
N PRO A 369 -10.89 48.88 5.07
CA PRO A 369 -11.17 47.53 4.61
C PRO A 369 -11.94 46.75 5.68
N LYS A 370 -12.59 45.66 5.28
CA LYS A 370 -13.06 44.64 6.22
C LYS A 370 -11.87 43.84 6.74
N ALA A 371 -11.69 43.82 8.07
CA ALA A 371 -10.64 43.03 8.71
C ALA A 371 -11.14 41.62 9.09
N ILE A 372 -10.42 40.57 8.69
CA ILE A 372 -10.76 39.18 9.02
C ILE A 372 -9.53 38.43 9.58
N LEU A 373 -9.63 37.95 10.82
CA LEU A 373 -8.64 37.04 11.41
C LEU A 373 -9.07 35.59 11.18
N ILE A 374 -8.21 34.81 10.53
CA ILE A 374 -8.49 33.44 10.08
C ILE A 374 -7.55 32.47 10.78
N VAL A 375 -8.10 31.56 11.60
CA VAL A 375 -7.26 30.71 12.47
C VAL A 375 -7.54 29.22 12.31
N ASN A 376 -6.49 28.45 11.99
CA ASN A 376 -6.47 27.00 12.15
C ASN A 376 -5.99 26.65 13.57
N GLY A 377 -6.93 26.59 14.51
CA GLY A 377 -6.68 26.25 15.91
C GLY A 377 -6.54 24.74 16.13
N PHE A 378 -5.67 24.34 17.06
CA PHE A 378 -5.43 22.94 17.44
C PHE A 378 -5.08 22.01 16.27
N ARG A 379 -4.33 22.51 15.28
CA ARG A 379 -4.06 21.81 14.01
C ARG A 379 -3.46 20.40 14.11
N ARG A 380 -2.78 20.10 15.23
CA ARG A 380 -2.15 18.79 15.51
C ARG A 380 -3.08 17.81 16.21
N LYS A 381 -4.30 18.22 16.54
CA LYS A 381 -5.35 17.37 17.11
C LYS A 381 -6.37 17.03 16.02
N ASP A 382 -6.87 15.80 16.05
CA ASP A 382 -8.07 15.42 15.30
C ASP A 382 -9.25 16.36 15.64
N LEU A 383 -10.11 16.65 14.66
CA LEU A 383 -11.24 17.58 14.83
C LEU A 383 -12.17 17.17 15.99
N THR A 384 -12.41 15.88 16.19
CA THR A 384 -13.25 15.37 17.30
C THR A 384 -12.65 15.62 18.68
N SER A 385 -11.33 15.86 18.74
CA SER A 385 -10.58 16.09 19.97
C SER A 385 -10.35 17.58 20.29
N ARG A 386 -10.82 18.51 19.43
CA ARG A 386 -10.71 19.96 19.63
C ARG A 386 -11.90 20.45 20.46
N LYS A 387 -11.75 20.46 21.79
CA LYS A 387 -12.85 20.81 22.71
C LYS A 387 -12.82 22.27 23.16
N GLU A 388 -11.65 22.89 23.09
CA GLU A 388 -11.41 24.24 23.53
C GLU A 388 -11.73 25.27 22.41
N PRO A 389 -12.19 26.49 22.75
CA PRO A 389 -12.54 27.48 21.74
C PRO A 389 -11.28 27.97 20.99
N VAL A 390 -11.40 28.09 19.66
CA VAL A 390 -10.32 28.66 18.82
C VAL A 390 -10.05 30.12 19.20
N PHE A 391 -11.09 30.88 19.57
CA PHE A 391 -11.00 32.28 20.00
C PHE A 391 -11.40 32.40 21.47
N PRO A 392 -10.44 32.55 22.40
CA PRO A 392 -10.73 32.74 23.82
C PRO A 392 -11.38 34.10 24.11
N ASN A 393 -12.22 34.18 25.15
CA ASN A 393 -12.95 35.41 25.50
C ASN A 393 -12.04 36.65 25.66
N GLN A 394 -10.80 36.46 26.13
CA GLN A 394 -9.83 37.54 26.37
C GLN A 394 -9.54 38.38 25.11
N MET A 395 -9.56 37.80 23.91
CA MET A 395 -9.27 38.54 22.67
C MET A 395 -10.52 39.09 21.97
N ILE A 396 -11.72 38.65 22.35
CA ILE A 396 -12.96 38.99 21.64
C ILE A 396 -13.26 40.49 21.79
N ASP A 397 -13.10 41.05 22.99
CA ASP A 397 -13.34 42.47 23.26
C ASP A 397 -12.41 43.37 22.44
N TYR A 398 -11.13 42.99 22.32
CA TYR A 398 -10.15 43.71 21.52
C TYR A 398 -10.57 43.78 20.04
N SER A 399 -10.97 42.64 19.48
CA SER A 399 -11.36 42.50 18.08
C SER A 399 -12.72 43.13 17.76
N THR A 400 -13.68 43.03 18.68
CA THR A 400 -15.02 43.62 18.49
C THR A 400 -14.96 45.15 18.45
N LYS A 401 -14.14 45.77 19.33
CA LYS A 401 -13.92 47.23 19.34
C LYS A 401 -13.28 47.78 18.06
N ARG A 402 -12.66 46.91 17.25
CA ARG A 402 -12.00 47.23 15.97
C ARG A 402 -12.74 46.66 14.76
N GLU A 403 -13.97 46.20 14.96
CA GLU A 403 -14.83 45.66 13.91
C GLU A 403 -14.24 44.45 13.14
N HIS A 404 -13.30 43.72 13.76
CA HIS A 404 -12.71 42.51 13.19
C HIS A 404 -13.72 41.38 13.13
N CYS A 405 -13.72 40.62 12.04
CA CYS A 405 -14.33 39.30 11.98
C CYS A 405 -13.32 38.23 12.41
N LEU A 406 -13.71 37.33 13.31
CA LEU A 406 -12.91 36.19 13.74
C LEU A 406 -13.54 34.90 13.19
N ILE A 407 -12.80 34.14 12.38
CA ILE A 407 -13.30 32.90 11.78
C ILE A 407 -12.24 31.80 11.82
N SER A 408 -12.63 30.59 12.20
CA SER A 408 -11.72 29.45 12.09
C SER A 408 -11.66 28.93 10.66
N THR A 409 -10.54 28.32 10.29
CA THR A 409 -10.39 27.73 8.94
C THR A 409 -11.36 26.58 8.70
N VAL A 410 -11.80 25.88 9.75
CA VAL A 410 -12.85 24.85 9.69
C VAL A 410 -14.20 25.48 9.34
N GLN A 411 -14.55 26.62 9.93
CA GLN A 411 -15.77 27.36 9.58
C GLN A 411 -15.72 27.90 8.15
N LEU A 412 -14.57 28.41 7.72
CA LEU A 412 -14.38 28.85 6.33
C LEU A 412 -14.49 27.68 5.35
N LEU A 413 -13.98 26.50 5.70
CA LEU A 413 -14.19 25.28 4.91
C LEU A 413 -15.68 24.89 4.87
N GLY A 414 -16.42 25.08 5.96
CA GLY A 414 -17.88 24.91 5.99
C GLY A 414 -18.61 25.86 5.03
N ILE A 415 -18.22 27.14 5.00
CA ILE A 415 -18.71 28.13 4.01
C ILE A 415 -18.44 27.62 2.59
N PHE A 416 -17.21 27.21 2.31
CA PHE A 416 -16.79 26.71 1.00
C PHE A 416 -17.64 25.51 0.55
N ILE A 417 -17.80 24.51 1.41
CA ILE A 417 -18.58 23.31 1.12
C ILE A 417 -20.05 23.65 0.89
N ASP A 418 -20.68 24.49 1.74
CA ASP A 418 -22.08 24.86 1.56
C ASP A 418 -22.30 25.65 0.27
N VAL A 419 -21.40 26.58 -0.07
CA VAL A 419 -21.49 27.34 -1.34
C VAL A 419 -21.30 26.43 -2.55
N LYS A 420 -20.40 25.44 -2.49
CA LYS A 420 -20.21 24.47 -3.58
C LYS A 420 -21.44 23.58 -3.77
N ASN A 421 -22.08 23.16 -2.68
CA ASN A 421 -23.28 22.33 -2.71
C ASN A 421 -24.54 23.15 -3.04
N ASN A 422 -24.58 24.43 -2.65
CA ASN A 422 -25.73 25.32 -2.75
C ASN A 422 -25.32 26.71 -3.29
N PRO A 423 -24.96 26.85 -4.59
CA PRO A 423 -24.46 28.11 -5.15
C PRO A 423 -25.41 29.31 -4.98
N SER A 424 -26.72 29.08 -4.91
CA SER A 424 -27.73 30.13 -4.70
C SER A 424 -27.63 30.81 -3.33
N LYS A 425 -27.03 30.17 -2.33
CA LYS A 425 -26.84 30.74 -0.98
C LYS A 425 -25.57 31.59 -0.87
N LYS A 426 -24.73 31.60 -1.91
CA LYS A 426 -23.40 32.24 -1.90
C LYS A 426 -23.45 33.67 -1.36
N GLU A 427 -24.23 34.54 -1.99
CA GLU A 427 -24.27 35.95 -1.60
C GLU A 427 -24.71 36.13 -0.14
N ALA A 428 -25.75 35.41 0.30
CA ALA A 428 -26.22 35.49 1.68
C ALA A 428 -25.16 35.06 2.70
N ILE A 429 -24.41 33.99 2.41
CA ILE A 429 -23.35 33.48 3.30
C ILE A 429 -22.16 34.45 3.33
N ILE A 430 -21.72 34.95 2.18
CA ILE A 430 -20.60 35.89 2.09
C ILE A 430 -20.96 37.23 2.72
N THR A 431 -22.16 37.77 2.48
CA THR A 431 -22.63 38.99 3.16
C THR A 431 -22.66 38.80 4.68
N LYS A 432 -23.08 37.63 5.18
CA LYS A 432 -23.03 37.33 6.62
C LYS A 432 -21.59 37.35 7.14
N LEU A 433 -20.64 36.75 6.42
CA LEU A 433 -19.21 36.78 6.78
C LEU A 433 -18.68 38.21 6.85
N LEU A 434 -18.92 39.00 5.81
CA LEU A 434 -18.40 40.38 5.68
C LEU A 434 -19.02 41.34 6.71
N ASN A 435 -20.28 41.11 7.11
CA ASN A 435 -20.95 41.92 8.14
C ASN A 435 -20.68 41.44 9.58
N THR A 436 -19.98 40.33 9.77
CA THR A 436 -19.70 39.80 11.11
C THR A 436 -18.67 40.67 11.84
N VAL A 437 -18.98 41.06 13.08
CA VAL A 437 -18.03 41.64 14.02
C VAL A 437 -17.92 40.69 15.21
N GLY A 438 -16.69 40.37 15.62
CA GLY A 438 -16.41 39.30 16.58
C GLY A 438 -16.39 37.91 15.92
N VAL A 439 -16.73 36.88 16.69
CA VAL A 439 -16.67 35.49 16.23
C VAL A 439 -17.81 35.16 15.26
N TYR A 440 -17.46 34.65 14.09
CA TYR A 440 -18.44 34.15 13.11
C TYR A 440 -19.24 32.99 13.71
N SER A 441 -20.57 33.10 13.66
CA SER A 441 -21.48 32.17 14.35
C SER A 441 -21.92 30.97 13.51
N GLY A 442 -21.59 30.94 12.21
CA GLY A 442 -21.92 29.82 11.33
C GLY A 442 -20.91 28.68 11.42
N TYR A 443 -21.33 27.48 10.99
CA TYR A 443 -20.47 26.29 10.83
C TYR A 443 -19.67 25.91 12.08
N MET A 444 -20.24 26.12 13.27
CA MET A 444 -19.58 25.83 14.56
C MET A 444 -19.35 24.32 14.78
N ASP A 445 -20.26 23.48 14.27
CA ASP A 445 -20.13 22.03 14.33
C ASP A 445 -19.68 21.49 12.97
N PHE A 446 -18.44 21.00 12.90
CA PHE A 446 -17.87 20.45 11.67
C PHE A 446 -18.61 19.22 11.16
N LYS A 447 -19.30 18.47 12.04
CA LYS A 447 -20.08 17.28 11.66
C LYS A 447 -21.30 17.62 10.80
N SER A 448 -21.72 18.89 10.80
CA SER A 448 -22.84 19.34 9.96
C SER A 448 -22.48 19.43 8.47
N PHE A 449 -21.18 19.43 8.11
CA PHE A 449 -20.73 19.58 6.73
C PHE A 449 -19.57 18.66 6.33
N LEU A 450 -18.92 17.98 7.28
CA LEU A 450 -17.95 16.91 7.01
C LEU A 450 -18.57 15.56 7.32
N GLN A 451 -18.39 14.60 6.40
CA GLN A 451 -18.76 13.21 6.62
C GLN A 451 -17.69 12.57 7.53
N VAL A 452 -18.14 11.92 8.62
CA VAL A 452 -17.29 11.29 9.65
C VAL A 452 -17.55 9.80 9.67
#